data_AF-A0A533RWE3-F1
#
_entry.id   AF-A0A533RWE3-F1
#
_cell.length_a   1.000
_cell.length_b   1.000
_cell.length_c   1.000
_cell.angle_alpha   90.00
_cell.angle_beta   90.00
_cell.angle_gamma   90.00
#
_symmetry.space_group_name_H-M   'P 1'
#
loop_
_entity.id
_entity.type
_entity.pdbx_description
1 polymer ?
#
loop_
_entity_poly.entity_id
_entity_poly.type
_entity_poly.pdbx_seq_one_letter_code
_entity_poly.pdbx_strand_id
1 'polypeptide(L)'
;MSELRYIEDVVTLGFDAEKCTGCRQCAMVCPHGVFEMADGRARVVDRGACMECGACLRNCRFGAITLEPGVGCAAAIINGWIHGTEPSCDCG
;
A
#
# COMPACT_ATOMS: atom_id res chain seq x y z
N MET A 1 7.39 4.72 20.45
CA MET A 1 6.24 4.86 19.55
C MET A 1 6.01 3.54 18.83
N SER A 2 5.72 2.51 19.62
CA SER A 2 5.66 1.12 19.21
C SER A 2 4.21 0.67 19.22
N GLU A 3 3.78 0.13 18.07
CA GLU A 3 2.61 -0.74 17.88
C GLU A 3 1.26 -0.10 17.49
N LEU A 4 1.26 0.82 16.51
CA LEU A 4 0.09 0.93 15.61
C LEU A 4 0.15 -0.24 14.62
N ARG A 5 -0.22 -1.44 15.10
CA ARG A 5 -0.38 -2.62 14.24
C ARG A 5 -1.81 -2.62 13.69
N TYR A 6 -1.95 -2.91 12.39
CA TYR A 6 -3.25 -3.30 11.84
C TYR A 6 -3.50 -4.76 12.24
N ILE A 7 -4.76 -5.20 12.19
CA ILE A 7 -5.12 -6.57 12.56
C ILE A 7 -4.36 -7.54 11.65
N GLU A 8 -3.86 -8.65 12.20
CA GLU A 8 -3.18 -9.68 11.40
C GLU A 8 -4.18 -10.39 10.47
N ASP A 9 -3.75 -10.77 9.27
CA ASP A 9 -4.52 -11.53 8.28
C ASP A 9 -5.82 -10.89 7.74
N VAL A 10 -6.07 -9.61 7.96
CA VAL A 10 -7.22 -8.89 7.36
C VAL A 10 -6.87 -8.10 6.10
N VAL A 11 -5.58 -7.94 5.80
CA VAL A 11 -5.14 -7.15 4.65
C VAL A 11 -5.10 -7.98 3.38
N THR A 12 -5.52 -7.38 2.28
CA THR A 12 -5.59 -7.95 0.93
C THR A 12 -4.25 -7.95 0.19
N LEU A 13 -3.16 -7.50 0.83
CA LEU A 13 -1.84 -7.36 0.21
C LEU A 13 -1.32 -8.67 -0.39
N GLY A 14 -1.28 -8.79 -1.71
CA GLY A 14 -0.60 -9.86 -2.44
C GLY A 14 0.77 -9.43 -2.93
N PHE A 15 1.70 -10.39 -2.97
CA PHE A 15 3.04 -10.19 -3.52
C PHE A 15 3.45 -11.39 -4.39
N ASP A 16 3.80 -11.12 -5.63
CA ASP A 16 4.26 -12.09 -6.63
C ASP A 16 5.78 -11.92 -6.84
N ALA A 17 6.56 -12.82 -6.24
CA ALA A 17 8.02 -12.74 -6.26
C ALA A 17 8.61 -12.94 -7.68
N GLU A 18 7.92 -13.67 -8.55
CA GLU A 18 8.39 -13.95 -9.92
C GLU A 18 8.39 -12.69 -10.76
N LYS A 19 7.36 -11.83 -10.59
CA LYS A 19 7.26 -10.53 -11.26
C LYS A 19 8.14 -9.44 -10.64
N CYS A 20 8.70 -9.66 -9.44
CA CYS A 20 9.53 -8.66 -8.78
C CYS A 20 10.91 -8.56 -9.43
N THR A 21 11.23 -7.39 -10.02
CA THR A 21 12.53 -7.13 -10.65
C THR A 21 13.56 -6.50 -9.72
N GLY A 22 13.22 -6.27 -8.44
CA GLY A 22 14.15 -5.68 -7.48
C GLY A 22 14.33 -4.16 -7.54
N CYS A 23 13.45 -3.43 -8.24
CA CYS A 23 13.55 -1.97 -8.44
C CYS A 23 13.38 -1.09 -7.18
N ARG A 24 13.07 -1.69 -6.02
CA ARG A 24 12.96 -1.05 -4.69
C ARG A 24 11.86 0.00 -4.50
N GLN A 25 11.02 0.26 -5.51
CA GLN A 25 9.97 1.28 -5.40
C GLN A 25 9.02 1.04 -4.22
N CYS A 26 8.61 -0.21 -3.98
CA CYS A 26 7.74 -0.55 -2.85
C CYS A 26 8.34 -0.21 -1.48
N ALA A 27 9.63 -0.48 -1.28
CA ALA A 27 10.33 -0.16 -0.05
C ALA A 27 10.49 1.36 0.15
N MET A 28 10.69 2.12 -0.94
CA MET A 28 10.82 3.59 -0.85
C MET A 28 9.50 4.30 -0.55
N VAL A 29 8.38 3.81 -1.09
CA VAL A 29 7.07 4.48 -0.95
C VAL A 29 6.25 3.98 0.25
N CYS A 30 6.71 2.96 0.97
CA CYS A 30 5.99 2.40 2.11
C CYS A 30 6.52 3.03 3.42
N PRO A 31 5.78 3.97 4.05
CA PRO A 31 6.22 4.58 5.30
C PRO A 31 6.13 3.64 6.51
N HIS A 32 5.48 2.47 6.35
CA HIS A 32 5.27 1.48 7.41
C HIS A 32 6.29 0.33 7.38
N GLY A 33 7.24 0.34 6.43
CA GLY A 33 8.29 -0.69 6.38
C GLY A 33 7.80 -2.10 6.06
N VAL A 34 6.67 -2.26 5.35
CA VAL A 34 6.09 -3.56 4.98
C VAL A 34 7.03 -4.40 4.09
N PHE A 35 7.92 -3.74 3.33
CA PHE A 35 8.82 -4.36 2.37
C PHE A 35 10.29 -4.18 2.75
N GLU A 36 11.06 -5.26 2.65
CA GLU A 36 12.53 -5.23 2.76
C GLU A 36 13.17 -5.76 1.47
N MET A 37 14.39 -5.31 1.18
CA MET A 37 15.18 -5.80 0.05
C MET A 37 16.13 -6.91 0.50
N ALA A 38 15.94 -8.12 -0.01
CA ALA A 38 16.79 -9.28 0.24
C ALA A 38 17.11 -10.01 -1.07
N ASP A 39 18.35 -10.43 -1.26
CA ASP A 39 18.80 -11.17 -2.45
C ASP A 39 18.45 -10.47 -3.78
N GLY A 40 18.51 -9.14 -3.78
CA GLY A 40 18.19 -8.31 -4.94
C GLY A 40 16.69 -8.17 -5.25
N ARG A 41 15.78 -8.78 -4.47
CA ARG A 41 14.32 -8.67 -4.64
C ARG A 41 13.64 -8.15 -3.38
N ALA A 42 12.41 -7.67 -3.53
CA ALA A 42 11.61 -7.28 -2.37
C ALA A 42 11.04 -8.52 -1.67
N ARG A 43 10.85 -8.44 -0.36
CA ARG A 43 10.11 -9.41 0.46
C ARG A 43 9.13 -8.65 1.36
N VAL A 44 7.97 -9.24 1.62
CA VAL A 44 7.01 -8.73 2.60
C VAL A 44 7.46 -9.23 3.98
N VAL A 45 7.78 -8.31 4.88
CA VAL A 45 8.33 -8.64 6.22
C VAL A 45 7.35 -8.38 7.35
N ASP A 46 6.45 -7.42 7.18
CA ASP A 46 5.38 -7.15 8.14
C ASP A 46 4.08 -6.79 7.41
N ARG A 47 3.28 -7.83 7.16
CA ARG A 47 1.98 -7.68 6.49
C ARG A 47 0.98 -6.93 7.38
N GLY A 48 1.04 -7.10 8.70
CA GLY A 48 0.15 -6.43 9.66
C GLY A 48 0.42 -4.93 9.82
N ALA A 49 1.56 -4.43 9.33
CA ALA A 49 1.82 -2.99 9.25
C ALA A 49 1.17 -2.32 8.01
N CYS A 50 0.61 -3.10 7.08
CA CYS A 50 0.00 -2.55 5.86
C CYS A 50 -1.36 -1.92 6.15
N MET A 51 -1.45 -0.59 5.99
CA MET A 51 -2.73 0.13 6.09
C MET A 51 -3.51 0.23 4.77
N GLU A 52 -3.12 -0.56 3.76
CA GLU A 52 -3.76 -0.60 2.44
C GLU A 52 -3.88 0.78 1.74
N CYS A 53 -2.85 1.64 1.89
CA CYS A 53 -2.84 2.97 1.27
C CYS A 53 -2.65 2.97 -0.27
N GLY A 54 -2.28 1.82 -0.86
CA GLY A 54 -2.09 1.65 -2.30
C GLY A 54 -0.85 2.31 -2.91
N ALA A 55 0.04 2.92 -2.13
CA ALA A 55 1.24 3.56 -2.65
C ALA A 55 2.17 2.56 -3.38
N CYS A 56 2.40 1.38 -2.79
CA CYS A 56 3.24 0.34 -3.39
C CYS A 56 2.60 -0.26 -4.66
N LEU A 57 1.28 -0.45 -4.66
CA LEU A 57 0.50 -0.90 -5.82
C LEU A 57 0.69 0.06 -7.01
N ARG A 58 0.46 1.36 -6.79
CA ARG A 58 0.57 2.40 -7.84
C ARG A 58 1.99 2.52 -8.44
N ASN A 59 3.03 2.22 -7.66
CA ASN A 59 4.42 2.36 -8.09
C ASN A 59 5.03 1.04 -8.61
N CYS A 60 4.31 -0.09 -8.52
CA CYS A 60 4.79 -1.36 -9.04
C CYS A 60 4.49 -1.50 -10.55
N ARG A 61 5.41 -1.03 -11.38
CA ARG A 61 5.29 -1.13 -12.85
C ARG A 61 5.27 -2.56 -13.41
N PHE A 62 5.64 -3.55 -12.60
CA PHE A 62 5.79 -4.95 -13.00
C PHE A 62 4.60 -5.82 -12.55
N GLY A 63 3.62 -5.25 -11.83
CA GLY A 63 2.47 -6.01 -11.35
C GLY A 63 2.82 -7.08 -10.31
N ALA A 64 3.90 -6.89 -9.54
CA ALA A 64 4.32 -7.79 -8.47
C ALA A 64 3.54 -7.58 -7.16
N ILE A 65 2.69 -6.56 -7.08
CA ILE A 65 1.95 -6.18 -5.87
C ILE A 65 0.47 -6.05 -6.23
N THR A 66 -0.40 -6.63 -5.40
CA THR A 66 -1.86 -6.48 -5.47
C THR A 66 -2.38 -6.08 -4.10
N LEU A 67 -3.42 -5.25 -4.02
CA LEU A 67 -4.20 -5.00 -2.80
C LEU A 67 -5.46 -4.22 -3.18
N GLU A 68 -6.48 -4.29 -2.33
CA GLU A 68 -7.67 -3.43 -2.36
C GLU A 68 -7.43 -2.22 -1.45
N PRO A 69 -7.32 -0.99 -1.99
CA PRO A 69 -6.99 0.16 -1.15
C PRO A 69 -8.13 0.52 -0.18
N GLY A 70 -7.87 0.52 1.12
CA GLY A 70 -8.87 0.70 2.19
C GLY A 70 -9.04 2.13 2.72
N VAL A 71 -8.29 3.12 2.22
CA VAL A 71 -8.31 4.51 2.73
C VAL A 71 -9.51 5.34 2.23
N GLY A 72 -10.58 4.72 1.75
CA GLY A 72 -11.67 5.34 0.99
C GLY A 72 -12.23 6.63 1.62
N CYS A 73 -12.59 6.60 2.90
CA CYS A 73 -13.14 7.78 3.60
C CYS A 73 -12.13 8.94 3.68
N ALA A 74 -10.84 8.66 3.89
CA ALA A 74 -9.81 9.69 3.95
C ALA A 74 -9.55 10.30 2.57
N ALA A 75 -9.55 9.46 1.52
CA ALA A 75 -9.38 9.91 0.14
C ALA A 75 -10.52 10.85 -0.30
N ALA A 76 -11.77 10.52 0.05
CA ALA A 76 -12.94 11.37 -0.24
C ALA A 76 -12.81 12.77 0.38
N ILE A 77 -12.38 12.85 1.65
CA ILE A 77 -12.18 14.13 2.34
C ILE A 77 -11.06 14.95 1.68
N ILE A 78 -9.92 14.33 1.42
CA ILE A 78 -8.75 15.01 0.82
C ILE A 78 -9.11 15.55 -0.57
N ASN A 79 -9.77 14.75 -1.40
CA ASN A 79 -10.20 15.17 -2.73
C ASN A 79 -11.25 16.29 -2.67
N GLY A 80 -12.20 16.22 -1.74
CA GLY A 80 -13.16 17.30 -1.50
C GLY A 80 -12.47 18.63 -1.17
N TRP A 81 -11.42 18.60 -0.33
CA TRP A 81 -10.63 19.80 -0.02
C TRP A 81 -9.83 20.33 -1.21
N ILE A 82 -9.23 19.44 -2.02
CA ILE A 82 -8.44 19.84 -3.19
C ILE A 82 -9.33 20.44 -4.29
N HIS A 83 -10.53 19.88 -4.49
CA HIS A 83 -11.43 20.28 -5.58
C HIS A 83 -12.53 21.25 -5.15
N GLY A 84 -12.68 21.54 -3.86
CA GLY A 84 -13.76 22.36 -3.32
C GLY A 84 -15.14 21.70 -3.45
N THR A 85 -15.19 20.37 -3.48
CA THR A 85 -16.42 19.58 -3.61
C THR A 85 -16.76 18.88 -2.31
N GLU A 86 -18.03 18.52 -2.13
CA GLU A 86 -18.45 17.76 -0.96
C GLU A 86 -17.86 16.33 -1.03
N PRO A 87 -17.26 15.80 0.05
CA PRO A 87 -16.72 14.44 0.05
C PRO A 87 -17.84 13.42 -0.20
N SER A 88 -17.74 12.66 -1.30
CA SER A 88 -18.64 11.56 -1.58
C SER A 88 -17.92 10.22 -1.43
N CYS A 89 -18.63 9.23 -0.89
CA CYS A 89 -18.18 7.83 -0.88
C CYS A 89 -18.43 7.13 -2.23
N ASP A 90 -18.81 7.90 -3.25
CA ASP A 90 -19.08 7.39 -4.58
C ASP A 90 -17.73 7.19 -5.27
N CYS A 91 -17.19 5.98 -5.12
CA CYS A 91 -16.05 5.50 -5.88
C CYS A 91 -16.45 5.38 -7.36
N GLY A 92 -16.42 6.50 -8.10
CA GLY A 92 -16.50 6.59 -9.55
C GLY A 92 -15.12 6.71 -10.18
#